data_AF-A0A1F9KDI1-F1
#
_entry.id   AF-A0A1F9KDI1-F1
#
_cell.length_a   1.000
_cell.length_b   1.000
_cell.length_c   1.000
_cell.angle_alpha   90.00
_cell.angle_beta   90.00
_cell.angle_gamma   90.00
#
_symmetry.space_group_name_H-M   'P 1'
#
loop_
_entity.id
_entity.type
_entity.pdbx_description
1 polymer ?
#
loop_
_entity_poly.entity_id
_entity_poly.type
_entity_poly.pdbx_seq_one_letter_code
_entity_poly.pdbx_strand_id
1 'polypeptide(L)' 'MRAIKAHYDGRVVVPEEPIDLAVNTPVRVLVPEADDSAAIAKAFAHLSEPSFSRIWDNDEDAAYDKL' A
#
# COMPACT_ATOMS: atom_id res chain seq x y z
N MET A 1 -17.41 2.95 20.46
CA MET A 1 -16.89 3.18 19.09
C MET A 1 -16.39 1.83 18.59
N ARG A 2 -16.91 1.27 17.49
CA ARG A 2 -16.48 -0.03 16.95
C ARG A 2 -15.49 0.23 15.82
N ALA A 3 -14.25 -0.24 15.96
CA ALA A 3 -13.28 -0.27 14.87
C ALA A 3 -13.43 -1.59 14.11
N ILE A 4 -13.35 -1.53 12.78
CA ILE A 4 -13.41 -2.69 11.89
C ILE A 4 -12.04 -2.81 11.24
N LYS A 5 -11.51 -4.04 11.14
CA LYS A 5 -10.25 -4.28 10.46
C LYS A 5 -10.40 -4.00 8.97
N ALA A 6 -9.35 -3.47 8.38
CA ALA A 6 -9.30 -3.16 6.97
C ALA A 6 -7.86 -3.26 6.49
N HIS A 7 -7.70 -3.51 5.19
CA HIS A 7 -6.40 -3.45 4.51
C HIS A 7 -6.45 -2.42 3.38
N TYR A 8 -5.29 -1.93 2.97
CA TYR A 8 -5.16 -1.09 1.79
C TYR A 8 -4.78 -1.98 0.60
N ASP A 9 -5.58 -1.95 -0.47
CA ASP A 9 -5.36 -2.80 -1.66
C ASP A 9 -4.47 -2.16 -2.74
N GLY A 10 -3.88 -1.00 -2.44
CA GLY A 10 -3.12 -0.18 -3.38
C GLY A 10 -3.91 0.99 -3.97
N ARG A 11 -5.24 1.02 -3.80
CA ARG A 11 -6.11 2.10 -4.29
C ARG A 11 -7.11 2.59 -3.27
N VAL A 12 -7.70 1.69 -2.48
CA VAL A 12 -8.74 1.99 -1.48
C VAL A 12 -8.51 1.20 -0.19
N VAL A 13 -9.10 1.69 0.90
CA VAL A 13 -9.16 0.95 2.17
C VAL A 13 -10.37 0.02 2.12
N VAL A 14 -10.12 -1.29 2.20
CA VAL A 14 -11.13 -2.35 2.08
C VAL A 14 -11.40 -2.94 3.47
N PRO A 15 -12.62 -2.78 4.02
CA PRO A 15 -13.03 -3.46 5.26
C PRO A 15 -13.00 -4.98 5.10
N GLU A 16 -12.54 -5.70 6.14
CA GLU A 16 -12.55 -7.17 6.16
C GLU A 16 -13.96 -7.75 6.37
N GLU A 17 -14.89 -6.93 6.85
CA GLU A 17 -16.31 -7.27 7.04
C GLU A 17 -17.19 -6.28 6.26
N PRO A 18 -18.32 -6.71 5.69
CA PRO A 18 -19.26 -5.81 5.04
C PRO A 18 -19.74 -4.70 5.98
N ILE A 19 -19.79 -3.47 5.48
CA ILE A 19 -20.31 -2.31 6.20
C ILE A 19 -21.46 -1.69 5.41
N ASP A 20 -22.52 -1.34 6.12
CA ASP A 20 -23.66 -0.62 5.55
C ASP A 20 -23.52 0.86 5.91
N LEU A 21 -22.85 1.62 5.04
CA LEU A 21 -22.66 3.07 5.17
C LEU A 21 -23.15 3.77 3.90
N ALA A 22 -23.80 4.91 4.08
CA ALA A 22 -24.18 5.76 2.95
C ALA A 22 -22.93 6.27 2.21
N VAL A 23 -23.07 6.47 0.90
CA VAL A 23 -22.00 7.04 0.08
C VAL A 23 -21.60 8.42 0.63
N ASN A 24 -20.30 8.72 0.64
CA ASN A 24 -19.69 9.94 1.19
C ASN A 24 -19.83 10.11 2.72
N THR A 25 -20.18 9.05 3.45
CA THR A 25 -20.11 9.10 4.92
C THR A 25 -18.66 9.32 5.35
N PRO A 26 -18.34 10.36 6.13
CA PRO A 26 -17.00 10.56 6.66
C PRO A 26 -16.61 9.42 7.60
N VAL A 27 -15.43 8.84 7.39
CA VAL A 27 -14.89 7.77 8.23
C VAL A 27 -13.52 8.16 8.80
N ARG A 28 -13.23 7.69 10.01
CA ARG A 28 -11.91 7.85 10.63
C ARG A 28 -11.10 6.58 10.40
N VAL A 29 -10.00 6.70 9.67
CA VAL A 29 -9.04 5.62 9.49
C VAL A 29 -8.02 5.67 10.63
N LEU A 30 -7.84 4.54 11.32
CA LEU A 30 -6.83 4.38 12.37
C LEU A 30 -5.72 3.52 11.78
N VAL A 31 -4.57 4.12 11.52
CA VAL A 31 -3.36 3.40 11.12
C VAL A 31 -2.53 3.20 12.39
N PRO A 32 -2.40 1.97 12.91
CA PRO A 32 -1.48 1.74 14.02
C PRO A 32 -0.06 2.04 13.54
N GLU A 33 0.66 2.91 14.25
CA GLU A 33 2.12 2.95 14.11
C GLU A 33 2.65 1.56 14.49
N ALA A 34 3.49 0.95 13.65
CA ALA A 34 4.24 -0.19 14.15
C ALA A 34 5.25 0.31 15.17
N ASP A 35 5.39 -0.47 16.25
CA ASP A 35 6.47 -0.33 17.21
C ASP A 35 7.85 -0.40 16.53
N ASP A 36 7.93 -0.99 15.32
CA ASP A 36 9.13 -1.06 14.50
C ASP A 36 8.91 -0.49 13.10
N SER A 37 9.16 0.82 12.98
CA SER A 37 9.13 1.56 11.71
C SER A 37 10.00 0.95 10.61
N ALA A 38 11.08 0.23 10.95
CA ALA A 38 11.95 -0.41 9.96
C ALA A 38 11.29 -1.66 9.35
N ALA A 39 10.53 -2.42 10.15
CA ALA A 39 9.77 -3.56 9.66
C ALA A 39 8.64 -3.13 8.71
N ILE A 40 7.94 -2.02 9.02
CA ILE A 40 6.95 -1.43 8.12
C ILE A 40 7.59 -0.93 6.82
N ALA A 41 8.70 -0.17 6.92
CA ALA A 41 9.38 0.35 5.74
C ALA A 41 9.82 -0.79 4.80
N LYS A 42 10.32 -1.89 5.36
CA LYS A 42 10.67 -3.10 4.61
C LYS A 42 9.44 -3.75 3.95
N ALA A 43 8.31 -3.83 4.65
CA ALA A 43 7.07 -4.37 4.09
C ALA A 43 6.54 -3.52 2.92
N PHE A 44 6.58 -2.19 3.03
CA PHE A 44 6.20 -1.30 1.93
C PHE A 44 7.17 -1.35 0.75
N ALA A 45 8.48 -1.45 1.02
CA ALA A 45 9.48 -1.64 -0.03
C ALA A 45 9.22 -2.93 -0.81
N HIS A 46 8.93 -4.03 -0.10
CA HIS A 46 8.61 -5.32 -0.73
C HIS A 46 7.33 -5.27 -1.57
N LEU A 47 6.27 -4.64 -1.07
CA LEU A 47 5.02 -4.44 -1.83
C LEU A 47 5.23 -3.57 -3.08
N SER A 48 6.27 -2.74 -3.09
CA SER A 48 6.60 -1.85 -4.22
C SER A 48 7.52 -2.51 -5.27
N GLU A 49 8.09 -3.69 -4.99
CA GLU A 49 8.98 -4.43 -5.92
C GLU A 49 8.39 -4.59 -7.34
N PRO A 50 7.11 -4.96 -7.54
CA PRO A 50 6.54 -5.09 -8.89
C PRO A 50 6.44 -3.76 -9.64
N SER A 51 6.39 -2.64 -8.91
CA SER A 51 6.40 -1.30 -9.52
C SER A 51 7.82 -0.89 -9.90
N PHE A 52 8.82 -1.30 -9.11
CA PHE A 52 10.23 -1.03 -9.43
C PHE A 52 10.68 -1.76 -10.69
N SER A 53 10.32 -3.04 -10.89
CA SER A 53 10.66 -3.78 -12.12
C SER A 53 10.01 -3.24 -13.39
N ARG A 54 8.99 -2.40 -13.25
CA ARG A 54 8.36 -1.70 -14.38
C ARG A 54 9.17 -0.47 -14.81
N ILE A 55 9.84 0.17 -13.86
CA ILE A 55 10.53 1.46 -14.06
C ILE A 55 12.04 1.24 -14.27
N TRP A 56 12.63 0.30 -13.55
CA TRP A 56 14.01 -0.19 -13.66
C TRP A 56 14.00 -1.62 -14.17
N ASP A 57 15.02 -2.04 -14.91
CA ASP A 57 15.09 -3.35 -15.60
C ASP A 57 14.12 -3.49 -16.81
N ASN A 58 13.87 -2.38 -17.50
CA ASN A 58 13.18 -2.36 -18.81
C ASN A 58 14.18 -2.06 -19.94
N ASP A 59 13.74 -2.22 -21.20
CA ASP A 59 14.60 -2.03 -22.38
C ASP A 59 15.24 -0.62 -22.45
N GLU A 60 14.58 0.41 -21.87
CA GLU A 60 15.11 1.78 -21.80
C GLU A 60 16.19 1.93 -20.72
N ASP A 61 16.05 1.27 -19.58
CA ASP A 61 17.06 1.21 -18.52
C ASP A 61 18.32 0.44 -18.98
N ALA A 62 18.14 -0.69 -19.67
CA ALA A 62 19.23 -1.48 -20.24
C ALA A 62 20.07 -0.73 -21.30
N ALA A 63 19.56 0.38 -21.84
CA ALA A 63 20.33 1.25 -22.74
C ALA A 63 21.42 2.04 -21.99
N TYR A 64 21.23 2.32 -20.69
CA TYR A 64 22.20 3.03 -19.86
C TYR A 64 23.38 2.16 -19.42
N ASP A 65 23.23 0.84 -19.38
CA ASP A 65 24.34 -0.10 -19.09
C ASP A 65 25.44 -0.10 -20.16
N LYS A 66 25.19 0.53 -21.32
CA LYS A 66 26.10 0.59 -22.46
C LYS A 66 26.84 1.93 -22.60
N LEU A 67 26.60 2.87 -21.68
CA LEU A 67 27.32 4.16 -21.57
C LEU A 67 28.50 4.04 -20.61
#